data_AF-A0A7R9BAH9-F1
#
_entry.id   AF-A0A7R9BAH9-F1
#
_cell.length_a   1.000
_cell.length_b   1.000
_cell.length_c   1.000
_cell.angle_alpha   90.00
_cell.angle_beta   90.00
_cell.angle_gamma   90.00
#
_symmetry.space_group_name_H-M   'P 1'
#
loop_
_entity.id
_entity.type
_entity.pdbx_description
1 polymer ?
#
loop_
_entity_poly.entity_id
_entity_poly.type
_entity_poly.pdbx_seq_one_letter_code
_entity_poly.pdbx_strand_id
1 'polypeptide(L)'
;FVPLLLPVQRLPWQGTRRYSNQQFPKITTHYTVVSRETDPRWKGVNMERFADETDVVVVGGGPAGLAAAIRLKQLAEAGGKELRVCVVEKAAEIGGHILSGACIDPVALNELIPDWKEKGAPLNTPVTKDKFSYLTQSSRIPIPILP
;
A
#
# COMPACT_ATOMS: atom_id res chain seq x y z
N PHE A 1 50.81 -4.78 48.65
CA PHE A 1 50.62 -3.83 47.55
C PHE A 1 49.12 -3.70 47.30
N VAL A 2 48.48 -2.71 47.93
CA VAL A 2 47.04 -2.44 47.81
C VAL A 2 46.89 -1.34 46.74
N PRO A 3 46.17 -1.57 45.62
CA PRO A 3 45.95 -0.52 44.64
C PRO A 3 44.82 0.40 45.14
N LEU A 4 45.15 1.68 45.32
CA LEU A 4 44.17 2.75 45.53
C LEU A 4 43.24 2.86 44.31
N LEU A 5 41.97 2.50 44.50
CA LEU A 5 40.88 2.86 43.59
C LEU A 5 40.42 4.30 43.93
N LEU A 6 40.88 5.28 43.16
CA LEU A 6 40.30 6.63 43.18
C LEU A 6 39.01 6.64 42.33
N PRO A 7 37.86 7.08 42.86
CA PRO A 7 36.65 7.22 42.06
C PRO A 7 36.77 8.47 41.16
N VAL A 8 36.72 8.26 39.84
CA VAL A 8 36.56 9.33 38.86
C VAL A 8 35.19 9.97 39.07
N GLN A 9 35.16 11.13 39.71
CA GLN A 9 33.94 11.94 39.82
C GLN A 9 33.58 12.42 38.41
N ARG A 10 32.59 11.77 37.78
CA ARG A 10 31.93 12.32 36.59
C ARG A 10 31.14 13.54 37.04
N LEU A 11 31.67 14.73 36.79
CA LEU A 11 30.88 15.96 36.86
C LEU A 11 29.65 15.79 35.96
N PRO A 12 28.42 15.98 36.46
CA PRO A 12 27.27 16.06 35.58
C PRO A 12 27.46 17.32 34.75
N TRP A 13 27.61 17.15 33.44
CA TRP A 13 27.66 18.24 32.49
C TRP A 13 26.30 18.95 32.53
N GLN A 14 26.15 19.94 33.41
CA GLN A 14 25.06 20.89 33.43
C GLN A 14 25.23 21.88 32.27
N GLY A 15 25.37 21.35 31.05
CA GLY A 15 25.20 22.08 29.82
C GLY A 15 23.71 22.37 29.64
N THR A 16 23.22 23.35 30.40
CA THR A 16 21.91 23.94 30.13
C THR A 16 21.98 24.45 28.70
N ARG A 17 21.15 23.93 27.79
CA ARG A 17 21.09 24.39 26.39
C ARG A 17 20.58 25.84 26.39
N ARG A 18 21.49 26.80 26.59
CA ARG A 18 21.22 28.22 26.50
C ARG A 18 21.31 28.59 25.02
N TYR A 19 20.26 29.20 24.49
CA TYR A 19 20.17 29.79 23.14
C TYR A 19 19.79 28.85 21.97
N SER A 20 18.51 28.51 21.89
CA SER A 20 17.77 28.80 20.65
C SER A 20 16.28 28.99 20.96
N ASN A 21 15.77 30.23 20.87
CA ASN A 21 14.33 30.51 20.79
C ASN A 21 13.80 30.24 19.36
N GLN A 22 14.46 29.37 18.61
CA GLN A 22 14.15 29.13 17.20
C GLN A 22 12.90 28.27 17.13
N GLN A 23 11.78 28.88 16.76
CA GLN A 23 10.53 28.18 16.57
C GLN A 23 10.56 27.46 15.22
N PHE A 24 10.70 26.14 15.26
CA PHE A 24 10.66 25.31 14.05
C PHE A 24 9.23 25.21 13.52
N PRO A 25 9.02 25.15 12.20
CA PRO A 25 7.70 24.92 11.65
C PRO A 25 7.18 23.56 12.13
N LYS A 26 5.90 23.51 12.49
CA LYS A 26 5.23 22.25 12.80
C LYS A 26 5.06 21.45 11.50
N ILE A 27 5.85 20.39 11.34
CA ILE A 27 5.82 19.52 10.16
C ILE A 27 4.51 18.70 10.14
N THR A 28 4.10 18.18 11.30
CA THR A 28 2.93 17.31 11.41
C THR A 28 1.70 18.07 11.86
N THR A 29 0.71 18.17 10.97
CA THR A 29 -0.58 18.84 11.22
C THR A 29 -1.77 17.96 10.83
N HIS A 30 -1.51 16.75 10.32
CA HIS A 30 -2.55 15.84 9.86
C HIS A 30 -3.46 15.43 11.04
N TYR A 31 -4.77 15.35 10.76
CA TYR A 31 -5.80 15.19 11.79
C TYR A 31 -5.76 13.85 12.53
N THR A 32 -5.07 12.86 11.97
CA THR A 32 -4.81 11.57 12.63
C THR A 32 -3.79 11.67 13.76
N VAL A 33 -2.95 12.72 13.76
CA VAL A 33 -1.95 12.98 14.81
C VAL A 33 -2.39 14.14 15.69
N VAL A 34 -2.93 15.19 15.09
CA VAL A 34 -3.47 16.36 15.81
C VAL A 34 -4.97 16.38 15.61
N SER A 35 -5.72 15.82 16.57
CA SER A 35 -7.19 15.72 16.46
C SER A 35 -7.83 17.08 16.21
N ARG A 36 -8.83 17.10 15.32
CA ARG A 36 -9.62 18.30 15.01
C ARG A 36 -10.56 18.69 16.14
N GLU A 37 -10.94 17.75 17.01
CA GLU A 37 -11.88 17.98 18.10
C GLU A 37 -11.32 18.91 19.18
N THR A 38 -10.02 18.81 19.44
CA THR A 38 -9.31 19.63 20.44
C THR A 38 -8.81 20.95 19.88
N ASP A 39 -8.85 21.12 18.56
CA ASP A 39 -8.30 22.29 17.88
C ASP A 39 -9.36 23.38 17.72
N PRO A 40 -9.18 24.57 18.34
CA PRO A 40 -10.17 25.65 18.30
C PRO A 40 -10.47 26.14 16.88
N ARG A 41 -9.59 25.89 15.90
CA ARG A 41 -9.80 26.25 14.49
C ARG A 41 -10.98 25.53 13.85
N TRP A 42 -11.41 24.41 14.41
CA TRP A 42 -12.54 23.61 13.91
C TRP A 42 -13.85 23.87 14.64
N LYS A 43 -13.87 24.81 15.61
CA LYS A 43 -15.07 25.16 16.36
C LYS A 43 -16.14 25.74 15.43
N GLY A 44 -17.32 25.13 15.41
CA GLY A 44 -18.46 25.55 14.58
C GLY A 44 -18.49 24.97 13.17
N VAL A 45 -17.53 24.12 12.79
CA VAL A 45 -17.58 23.35 11.53
C VAL A 45 -18.49 22.13 11.72
N ASN A 46 -19.49 21.97 10.85
CA ASN A 46 -20.31 20.76 10.84
C ASN A 46 -19.49 19.59 10.26
N MET A 47 -19.42 18.48 11.01
CA MET A 47 -18.65 17.27 10.66
C MET A 47 -19.54 16.10 10.23
N GLU A 48 -20.84 16.32 10.05
CA GLU A 48 -21.77 15.33 9.51
C GLU A 48 -21.32 14.84 8.13
N ARG A 49 -21.42 13.53 7.91
CA ARG A 49 -21.03 12.86 6.66
C ARG A 49 -22.25 12.19 6.06
N PHE A 50 -22.39 12.29 4.74
CA PHE A 50 -23.34 11.46 4.01
C PHE A 50 -22.93 9.99 4.13
N ALA A 51 -23.91 9.12 4.36
CA ALA A 51 -23.72 7.67 4.41
C ALA A 51 -24.52 7.03 3.27
N ASP A 52 -23.97 5.95 2.74
CA ASP A 52 -24.57 5.18 1.65
C ASP A 52 -24.51 3.68 2.01
N GLU A 53 -25.56 2.93 1.71
CA GLU A 53 -25.74 1.55 2.18
C GLU A 53 -25.43 0.52 1.09
N THR A 54 -24.45 -0.34 1.31
CA THR A 54 -24.03 -1.37 0.35
C THR A 54 -23.87 -2.71 1.06
N ASP A 55 -24.10 -3.82 0.37
CA ASP A 55 -23.89 -5.15 0.94
C ASP A 55 -22.41 -5.44 1.15
N VAL A 56 -21.57 -5.01 0.21
CA VAL A 56 -20.11 -5.20 0.25
C VAL A 56 -19.39 -3.94 -0.21
N VAL A 57 -18.43 -3.49 0.60
CA VAL A 57 -17.46 -2.45 0.22
C VAL A 57 -16.09 -3.08 0.05
N VAL A 58 -15.47 -2.87 -1.11
CA VAL A 58 -14.09 -3.27 -1.42
C VAL A 58 -13.20 -2.03 -1.43
N VAL A 59 -12.18 -2.02 -0.58
CA VAL A 59 -11.22 -0.91 -0.51
C VAL A 59 -9.97 -1.25 -1.33
N GLY A 60 -9.82 -0.59 -2.47
CA GLY A 60 -8.73 -0.76 -3.44
C GLY A 60 -9.20 -1.40 -4.75
N GLY A 61 -9.00 -0.69 -5.86
CA GLY A 61 -9.31 -1.11 -7.24
C GLY A 61 -8.16 -1.84 -7.93
N GLY A 62 -7.34 -2.59 -7.18
CA GLY A 62 -6.28 -3.43 -7.72
C GLY A 62 -6.77 -4.81 -8.17
N PRO A 63 -5.86 -5.71 -8.62
CA PRO A 63 -6.24 -7.04 -9.11
C PRO A 63 -7.07 -7.85 -8.09
N ALA A 64 -6.68 -7.82 -6.81
CA ALA A 64 -7.41 -8.54 -5.76
C ALA A 64 -8.81 -7.96 -5.50
N GLY A 65 -8.92 -6.63 -5.40
CA GLY A 65 -10.20 -5.97 -5.13
C GLY A 65 -11.18 -6.10 -6.29
N LEU A 66 -10.69 -5.93 -7.53
CA LEU A 66 -11.50 -6.15 -8.73
C LEU A 66 -11.89 -7.63 -8.87
N ALA A 67 -10.98 -8.57 -8.61
CA ALA A 67 -11.31 -9.99 -8.64
C ALA A 67 -12.42 -10.36 -7.65
N ALA A 68 -12.33 -9.86 -6.42
CA ALA A 68 -13.38 -10.06 -5.41
C ALA A 68 -14.72 -9.46 -5.84
N ALA A 69 -14.72 -8.22 -6.33
CA ALA A 69 -15.94 -7.55 -6.78
C ALA A 69 -16.61 -8.26 -7.97
N ILE A 70 -15.81 -8.67 -8.97
CA ILE A 70 -16.28 -9.44 -10.13
C ILE A 70 -16.88 -10.77 -9.66
N ARG A 71 -16.16 -11.51 -8.81
CA ARG A 71 -16.63 -12.83 -8.34
C ARG A 71 -17.91 -12.75 -7.53
N LEU A 72 -18.03 -11.74 -6.65
CA LEU A 72 -19.25 -11.50 -5.88
C LEU A 72 -20.45 -11.23 -6.79
N LYS A 73 -20.27 -10.41 -7.83
CA LYS A 73 -21.33 -10.14 -8.81
C LYS A 73 -21.71 -11.39 -9.61
N GLN A 74 -20.74 -12.16 -10.09
CA GLN A 74 -21.00 -13.44 -10.76
C GLN A 74 -21.81 -14.42 -9.88
N LEU A 75 -21.45 -14.53 -8.59
CA LEU A 75 -22.16 -15.41 -7.64
C LEU A 75 -23.58 -14.90 -7.35
N ALA A 76 -23.77 -13.59 -7.24
CA ALA A 76 -25.08 -12.98 -7.05
C ALA A 76 -26.00 -13.25 -8.25
N GLU A 77 -25.49 -13.05 -9.48
CA GLU A 77 -26.21 -13.36 -10.72
C GLU A 77 -26.57 -14.84 -10.82
N ALA A 78 -25.62 -15.74 -10.56
CA ALA A 78 -25.87 -17.19 -10.57
C ALA A 78 -26.89 -17.63 -9.52
N GLY A 79 -26.93 -16.95 -8.37
CA GLY A 79 -27.87 -17.20 -7.29
C GLY A 79 -29.22 -16.49 -7.45
N GLY A 80 -29.42 -15.70 -8.52
CA GLY A 80 -30.63 -14.90 -8.73
C GLY A 80 -30.86 -13.84 -7.66
N LYS A 81 -29.79 -13.31 -7.06
CA LYS A 81 -29.84 -12.31 -5.99
C LYS A 81 -29.30 -10.99 -6.49
N GLU A 82 -29.91 -9.90 -6.03
CA GLU A 82 -29.32 -8.58 -6.17
C GLU A 82 -28.28 -8.38 -5.06
N LEU A 83 -27.09 -7.91 -5.42
CA LEU A 83 -26.01 -7.60 -4.47
C LEU A 83 -25.35 -6.28 -4.87
N ARG A 84 -25.38 -5.29 -3.99
CA ARG A 84 -24.74 -3.99 -4.19
C ARG A 84 -23.30 -4.03 -3.71
N VAL A 85 -22.37 -4.07 -4.66
CA VAL A 85 -20.91 -4.07 -4.41
C VAL A 85 -20.35 -2.70 -4.79
N CYS A 86 -19.68 -2.03 -3.84
CA CYS A 86 -19.00 -0.75 -4.06
C CYS A 86 -17.49 -0.94 -3.97
N VAL A 87 -16.75 -0.45 -4.98
CA VAL A 87 -15.28 -0.47 -5.00
C VAL A 87 -14.78 0.96 -4.86
N VAL A 88 -13.94 1.23 -3.87
CA VAL A 88 -13.31 2.54 -3.67
C VAL A 88 -11.83 2.48 -4.01
N GLU A 89 -11.37 3.36 -4.89
CA GLU A 89 -9.96 3.46 -5.31
C GLU A 89 -9.47 4.90 -5.11
N LYS A 90 -8.21 5.04 -4.68
CA LYS A 90 -7.57 6.34 -4.45
C LYS A 90 -7.11 6.99 -5.76
N ALA A 91 -6.72 6.18 -6.74
CA ALA A 91 -6.32 6.65 -8.06
C ALA A 91 -7.46 7.42 -8.74
N ALA A 92 -7.11 8.42 -9.54
CA ALA A 92 -8.09 9.17 -10.32
C ALA A 92 -8.84 8.28 -11.33
N GLU A 93 -8.16 7.26 -11.83
CA GLU A 93 -8.70 6.24 -12.73
C GLU A 93 -8.24 4.86 -12.27
N ILE A 94 -9.03 3.82 -12.56
CA ILE A 94 -8.66 2.43 -12.24
C ILE A 94 -7.33 2.10 -12.92
N GLY A 95 -6.39 1.59 -12.13
CA GLY A 95 -5.04 1.28 -12.60
C GLY A 95 -4.02 2.40 -12.43
N GLY A 96 -4.42 3.64 -12.11
CA GLY A 96 -3.51 4.79 -12.04
C GLY A 96 -2.43 4.72 -10.94
N HIS A 97 -2.60 3.82 -9.96
CA HIS A 97 -1.58 3.54 -8.93
C HIS A 97 -1.01 2.11 -9.01
N ILE A 98 -1.36 1.32 -10.03
CA ILE A 98 -0.82 -0.03 -10.18
C ILE A 98 0.60 0.05 -10.77
N LEU A 99 1.56 -0.55 -10.08
CA LEU A 99 2.94 -0.67 -10.53
C LEU A 99 3.40 -2.13 -10.40
N SER A 100 3.87 -2.73 -11.48
CA SER A 100 4.37 -4.11 -11.50
C SER A 100 5.30 -4.34 -12.71
N GLY A 101 6.23 -5.28 -12.57
CA GLY A 101 6.93 -5.88 -13.73
C GLY A 101 6.07 -6.85 -14.53
N ALA A 102 4.93 -7.26 -13.96
CA ALA A 102 3.82 -7.94 -14.62
C ALA A 102 4.16 -9.20 -15.45
N CYS A 103 4.98 -10.10 -14.90
CA CYS A 103 4.97 -11.50 -15.33
C CYS A 103 3.83 -12.22 -14.59
N ILE A 104 2.79 -12.63 -15.33
CA ILE A 104 1.52 -13.09 -14.76
C ILE A 104 1.32 -14.57 -15.04
N ASP A 105 0.97 -15.34 -14.01
CA ASP A 105 0.41 -16.68 -14.16
C ASP A 105 -1.09 -16.57 -14.52
N PRO A 106 -1.54 -17.09 -15.68
CA PRO A 106 -2.91 -16.94 -16.13
C PRO A 106 -3.92 -17.78 -15.35
N VAL A 107 -3.52 -18.70 -14.46
CA VAL A 107 -4.44 -19.61 -13.73
C VAL A 107 -5.60 -18.87 -13.08
N ALA A 108 -5.33 -17.81 -12.31
CA ALA A 108 -6.38 -17.06 -11.62
C ALA A 108 -7.30 -16.31 -12.58
N LEU A 109 -6.78 -15.80 -13.70
CA LEU A 109 -7.57 -15.11 -14.71
C LEU A 109 -8.45 -16.10 -15.49
N ASN A 110 -7.94 -17.30 -15.78
CA ASN A 110 -8.69 -18.38 -16.40
C ASN A 110 -9.85 -18.84 -15.51
N GLU A 111 -9.68 -18.86 -14.19
CA GLU A 111 -10.75 -19.20 -13.24
C GLU A 111 -11.82 -18.09 -13.17
N LEU A 112 -11.38 -16.83 -13.05
CA LEU A 112 -12.30 -15.71 -12.84
C LEU A 112 -13.06 -15.31 -14.12
N ILE A 113 -12.38 -15.32 -15.27
CA ILE A 113 -12.92 -14.88 -16.57
C ILE A 113 -12.41 -15.85 -17.66
N PRO A 114 -13.01 -17.04 -17.82
CA PRO A 114 -12.49 -18.08 -18.72
C PRO A 114 -12.33 -17.63 -20.19
N ASP A 115 -13.14 -16.67 -20.63
CA ASP A 115 -13.20 -16.09 -21.97
C ASP A 115 -12.45 -14.74 -22.09
N TRP A 116 -11.50 -14.44 -21.18
CA TRP A 116 -10.75 -13.18 -21.15
C TRP A 116 -10.03 -12.84 -22.47
N LYS A 117 -9.59 -13.86 -23.22
CA LYS A 117 -8.90 -13.70 -24.50
C LYS A 117 -9.82 -13.10 -25.56
N GLU A 118 -11.05 -13.58 -25.62
CA GLU A 118 -12.07 -13.12 -26.57
C GLU A 118 -12.60 -11.73 -26.19
N LYS A 119 -12.64 -11.43 -24.88
CA LYS A 119 -12.96 -10.10 -24.35
C LYS A 119 -11.86 -9.06 -24.56
N GLY A 120 -10.70 -9.44 -25.11
CA GLY A 120 -9.62 -8.52 -25.46
C GLY A 120 -8.77 -8.07 -24.28
N ALA A 121 -8.62 -8.88 -23.23
CA ALA A 121 -7.70 -8.54 -22.14
C ALA A 121 -6.24 -8.49 -22.64
N PRO A 122 -5.43 -7.51 -22.18
CA PRO A 122 -4.17 -7.12 -22.83
C PRO A 122 -2.96 -8.02 -22.48
N LEU A 123 -3.14 -9.35 -22.47
CA LEU A 123 -2.07 -10.32 -22.22
C LEU A 123 -1.54 -10.88 -23.55
N ASN A 124 -0.87 -10.03 -24.31
CA ASN A 124 -0.44 -10.34 -25.69
C ASN A 124 0.96 -10.97 -25.79
N THR A 125 1.71 -11.03 -24.69
CA THR A 125 3.14 -11.39 -24.68
C THR A 125 3.36 -12.70 -23.92
N PRO A 126 3.30 -13.88 -24.58
CA PRO A 126 3.62 -15.14 -23.94
C PRO A 126 5.12 -15.22 -23.61
N VAL A 127 5.44 -15.70 -22.40
CA VAL A 127 6.84 -15.95 -21.99
C VAL A 127 7.37 -17.15 -22.75
N THR A 128 8.49 -16.98 -23.45
CA THR A 128 9.12 -18.04 -24.27
C THR A 128 10.46 -18.53 -23.71
N LYS A 129 11.14 -17.72 -22.89
CA LYS A 129 12.46 -18.00 -22.34
C LYS A 129 12.65 -17.29 -21.01
N ASP A 130 13.07 -18.03 -20.00
CA ASP A 130 13.53 -17.48 -18.72
C ASP A 130 15.06 -17.48 -18.65
N LYS A 131 15.63 -16.41 -18.11
CA LYS A 131 17.09 -16.28 -17.93
C LYS A 131 17.38 -15.71 -16.55
N PHE A 132 18.13 -16.46 -15.76
CA PHE A 132 18.61 -16.01 -14.46
C PHE A 132 20.13 -15.80 -14.50
N SER A 133 20.62 -14.75 -13.85
CA SER A 133 22.04 -14.39 -13.92
C SER A 133 22.47 -13.57 -12.72
N TYR A 134 23.73 -13.75 -12.32
CA TYR A 134 24.41 -12.89 -11.37
C TYR A 134 25.21 -11.81 -12.11
N LEU A 135 25.09 -10.56 -11.65
CA LEU A 135 25.75 -9.41 -12.27
C LEU A 135 26.93 -8.96 -11.41
N THR A 136 28.08 -8.72 -12.04
CA THR A 136 29.21 -7.99 -11.46
C THR A 136 29.31 -6.61 -12.10
N GLN A 137 30.27 -5.78 -11.68
CA GLN A 137 30.49 -4.46 -12.29
C GLN A 137 30.74 -4.56 -13.81
N SER A 138 31.39 -5.63 -14.29
CA SER A 138 31.82 -5.77 -15.68
C SER A 138 31.30 -7.03 -16.38
N SER A 139 30.58 -7.92 -15.69
CA SER A 139 30.21 -9.22 -16.26
C SER A 139 28.82 -9.71 -15.83
N ARG A 140 28.32 -10.67 -16.61
CA ARG A 140 27.08 -11.40 -16.35
C ARG A 140 27.40 -12.90 -16.31
N ILE A 141 27.19 -13.54 -15.17
CA ILE A 141 27.39 -14.97 -14.99
C ILE A 141 26.02 -15.65 -15.06
N PRO A 142 25.74 -16.48 -16.09
CA PRO A 142 24.47 -17.18 -16.21
C PRO A 142 24.33 -18.23 -15.11
N ILE A 143 23.14 -18.31 -14.51
CA ILE A 143 22.79 -19.34 -13.53
C ILE A 143 21.75 -20.24 -14.19
N PRO A 144 21.97 -21.57 -14.26
CA PRO A 144 20.99 -22.49 -14.81
C PRO A 144 19.73 -22.47 -13.94
N ILE A 145 18.58 -22.27 -14.57
CA ILE A 145 17.28 -22.48 -13.92
C ILE A 145 17.02 -23.98 -14.03
N LEU A 146 17.05 -24.69 -12.91
CA LEU A 146 16.65 -26.09 -12.86
C LEU A 146 15.12 -26.15 -12.86
N PRO A 147 14.50 -26.99 -13.71
CA PRO A 147 13.05 -27.15 -13.77
C PRO A 147 12.49 -27.83 -12.51
#